data_AF-A0A1H0G7U6-F1
#
_entry.id   AF-A0A1H0G7U6-F1
#
_cell.length_a   1.000
_cell.length_b   1.000
_cell.length_c   1.000
_cell.angle_alpha   90.00
_cell.angle_beta   90.00
_cell.angle_gamma   90.00
#
_symmetry.space_group_name_H-M   'P 1'
#
loop_
_entity.id
_entity.type
_entity.pdbx_description
1 polymer ?
#
loop_
_entity_poly.entity_id
_entity_poly.type
_entity_poly.pdbx_seq_one_letter_code
_entity_poly.pdbx_strand_id
1 'polypeptide(L)'
;MPRRISPAQMRSKLRQVQNKQKQAEAKYNREVRQHNQKVKKVVNRYNSEVRKHNARVRANRQKIDSELRKMRSSSSSQYQVVRSSAMTLNTYYERLDARENDFEQASFGYDFLDRSEKENANSLALSNVLESNAEDDEGHQSDLLRTEIDDMLQELSPELSNRWKGALFSLNPENPDAARHFCTSAREVFVQILEINAPDEKVIEKAPECDKNHQGQPTRKEKIKYLLGRSGILTEEAVDFVDADVKNVLSLFRVFNDGTHGSSGKFGITKLLSIKNRVEDGIAYLFSVCRHA
;
A
#
# COMPACT_ATOMS: atom_id res chain seq x y z
N MET A 1 -76.40 34.80 -8.71
CA MET A 1 -76.27 35.43 -7.38
C MET A 1 -74.86 35.18 -6.84
N PRO A 2 -74.08 36.22 -6.50
CA PRO A 2 -72.74 36.05 -5.97
C PRO A 2 -72.81 35.48 -4.55
N ARG A 3 -72.11 34.36 -4.28
CA ARG A 3 -72.07 33.71 -2.97
C ARG A 3 -71.42 34.65 -1.95
N ARG A 4 -72.21 35.27 -1.07
CA ARG A 4 -71.73 36.10 0.04
C ARG A 4 -71.10 35.19 1.10
N ILE A 5 -69.77 35.21 1.19
CA ILE A 5 -69.01 34.49 2.22
C ILE A 5 -69.24 35.21 3.55
N SER A 6 -69.63 34.48 4.59
CA SER A 6 -69.77 35.04 5.94
C SER A 6 -68.39 35.44 6.52
N PRO A 7 -68.29 36.50 7.32
CA PRO A 7 -67.04 36.89 8.00
C PRO A 7 -66.37 35.75 8.76
N ALA A 8 -67.14 34.82 9.33
CA ALA A 8 -66.61 33.64 10.03
C ALA A 8 -65.99 32.61 9.06
N GLN A 9 -66.61 32.40 7.90
CA GLN A 9 -66.08 31.52 6.85
C GLN A 9 -64.80 32.09 6.23
N MET A 10 -64.73 33.42 6.07
CA MET A 10 -63.52 34.11 5.61
C MET A 10 -62.37 33.93 6.62
N ARG A 11 -62.60 34.15 7.92
CA ARG A 11 -61.58 33.93 8.98
C ARG A 11 -61.10 32.48 9.03
N SER A 12 -62.00 31.51 8.87
CA SER A 12 -61.65 30.09 8.86
C SER A 12 -60.77 29.71 7.66
N LYS A 13 -61.11 30.18 6.45
CA LYS A 13 -60.25 30.00 5.26
C LYS A 13 -58.89 30.67 5.43
N LEU A 14 -58.85 31.86 6.01
CA LEU A 14 -57.61 32.59 6.28
C LEU A 14 -56.68 31.82 7.23
N ARG A 15 -57.24 31.26 8.32
CA ARG A 15 -56.50 30.37 9.24
C ARG A 15 -56.03 29.09 8.56
N GLN A 16 -56.84 28.49 7.68
CA GLN A 16 -56.44 27.28 6.95
C GLN A 16 -55.27 27.55 6.00
N VAL A 17 -55.29 28.68 5.28
CA VAL A 17 -54.17 29.11 4.42
C VAL A 17 -52.92 29.39 5.25
N GLN A 18 -53.05 30.12 6.36
CA GLN A 18 -51.93 30.40 7.28
C GLN A 18 -51.33 29.11 7.85
N ASN A 19 -52.16 28.14 8.25
CA ASN A 19 -51.67 26.85 8.76
C ASN A 19 -50.97 26.03 7.68
N LYS A 20 -51.48 26.03 6.44
CA LYS A 20 -50.82 25.39 5.31
C LYS A 20 -49.46 26.03 5.00
N GLN A 21 -49.36 27.36 5.06
CA GLN A 21 -48.09 28.07 4.91
C GLN A 21 -47.10 27.68 6.02
N LYS A 22 -47.52 27.73 7.29
CA LYS A 22 -46.66 27.31 8.42
C LYS A 22 -46.19 25.85 8.30
N GLN A 23 -47.06 24.94 7.83
CA GLN A 23 -46.69 23.54 7.60
C GLN A 23 -45.67 23.39 6.47
N ALA A 24 -45.85 24.14 5.37
CA ALA A 24 -44.91 24.15 4.25
C ALA A 24 -43.55 24.70 4.69
N GLU A 25 -43.52 25.81 5.44
CA GLU A 25 -42.30 26.39 6.01
C GLU A 25 -41.61 25.43 6.99
N ALA A 26 -42.36 24.77 7.88
CA ALA A 26 -41.81 23.80 8.81
C ALA A 26 -41.23 22.57 8.09
N LYS A 27 -41.90 22.11 7.02
CA LYS A 27 -41.41 21.02 6.17
C LYS A 27 -40.11 21.42 5.45
N TYR A 28 -40.11 22.58 4.81
CA TYR A 28 -38.92 23.14 4.15
C TYR A 28 -37.75 23.28 5.14
N ASN A 29 -37.99 23.89 6.30
CA ASN A 29 -36.96 24.05 7.34
C ASN A 29 -36.43 22.69 7.84
N ARG A 30 -37.27 21.66 7.93
CA ARG A 30 -36.85 20.31 8.28
C ARG A 30 -35.96 19.71 7.19
N GLU A 31 -36.35 19.82 5.94
CA GLU A 31 -35.58 19.33 4.79
C GLU A 31 -34.22 20.04 4.68
N VAL A 32 -34.18 21.37 4.84
CA VAL A 32 -32.94 22.16 4.88
C VAL A 32 -32.03 21.71 6.03
N ARG A 33 -32.58 21.51 7.24
CA ARG A 33 -31.78 21.00 8.38
C ARG A 33 -31.21 19.61 8.10
N GLN A 34 -32.01 18.71 7.51
CA GLN A 34 -31.55 17.36 7.16
C GLN A 34 -30.45 17.42 6.08
N HIS A 35 -30.62 18.26 5.06
CA HIS A 35 -29.60 18.47 4.03
C HIS A 35 -28.30 19.01 4.65
N ASN A 36 -28.39 20.06 5.47
CA ASN A 36 -27.22 20.65 6.14
C ASN A 36 -26.51 19.65 7.07
N GLN A 37 -27.26 18.80 7.78
CA GLN A 37 -26.67 17.73 8.58
C GLN A 37 -25.95 16.69 7.72
N LYS A 38 -26.50 16.30 6.57
CA LYS A 38 -25.85 15.37 5.63
C LYS A 38 -24.56 15.98 5.08
N VAL A 39 -24.61 17.23 4.60
CA VAL A 39 -23.44 17.96 4.10
C VAL A 39 -22.37 18.07 5.19
N LYS A 40 -22.73 18.45 6.41
CA LYS A 40 -21.79 18.52 7.54
C LYS A 40 -21.14 17.18 7.84
N LYS A 41 -21.88 16.06 7.78
CA LYS A 41 -21.30 14.71 7.96
C LYS A 41 -20.29 14.37 6.86
N VAL A 42 -20.61 14.67 5.61
CA VAL A 42 -19.70 14.42 4.47
C VAL A 42 -18.43 15.26 4.61
N VAL A 43 -18.55 16.56 4.89
CA VAL A 43 -17.40 17.45 5.08
C VAL A 43 -16.55 17.01 6.28
N ASN A 44 -17.17 16.65 7.41
CA ASN A 44 -16.43 16.16 8.57
C ASN A 44 -15.68 14.86 8.28
N ARG A 45 -16.31 13.93 7.53
CA ARG A 45 -15.67 12.69 7.10
C ARG A 45 -14.46 12.98 6.21
N TYR A 46 -14.64 13.81 5.18
CA TYR A 46 -13.56 14.25 4.30
C TYR A 46 -12.40 14.87 5.08
N ASN A 47 -12.68 15.84 5.95
CA ASN A 47 -11.66 16.50 6.77
C ASN A 47 -10.94 15.54 7.71
N SER A 48 -11.65 14.53 8.26
CA SER A 48 -11.03 13.49 9.08
C SER A 48 -10.06 12.65 8.26
N GLU A 49 -10.44 12.22 7.06
CA GLU A 49 -9.58 11.42 6.18
C GLU A 49 -8.36 12.23 5.71
N VAL A 50 -8.53 13.50 5.34
CA VAL A 50 -7.40 14.40 5.01
C VAL A 50 -6.43 14.54 6.18
N ARG A 51 -6.93 14.71 7.41
CA ARG A 51 -6.05 14.80 8.60
C ARG A 51 -5.28 13.51 8.85
N LYS A 52 -5.92 12.35 8.69
CA LYS A 52 -5.25 11.05 8.83
C LYS A 52 -4.17 10.89 7.77
N HIS A 53 -4.49 11.17 6.51
CA HIS A 53 -3.52 11.14 5.42
C HIS A 53 -2.32 12.07 5.69
N ASN A 54 -2.57 13.35 6.00
CA ASN A 54 -1.51 14.30 6.33
C ASN A 54 -0.68 13.91 7.56
N ALA A 55 -1.26 13.15 8.51
CA ALA A 55 -0.53 12.61 9.64
C ALA A 55 0.38 11.45 9.22
N ARG A 56 -0.09 10.56 8.33
CA ARG A 56 0.71 9.45 7.77
C ARG A 56 1.89 9.96 6.96
N VAL A 57 1.66 10.89 6.01
CA VAL A 57 2.72 11.52 5.21
C VAL A 57 3.78 12.15 6.12
N ARG A 58 3.36 12.96 7.11
CA ARG A 58 4.33 13.56 8.05
C ARG A 58 5.13 12.51 8.83
N ALA A 59 4.49 11.44 9.29
CA ALA A 59 5.16 10.37 10.02
C ALA A 59 6.15 9.61 9.13
N ASN A 60 5.78 9.33 7.88
CA ASN A 60 6.64 8.65 6.92
C ASN A 60 7.85 9.52 6.53
N ARG A 61 7.65 10.81 6.18
CA ARG A 61 8.78 11.74 5.92
C ARG A 61 9.73 11.85 7.11
N GLN A 62 9.20 11.99 8.33
CA GLN A 62 10.03 12.00 9.54
C GLN A 62 10.80 10.69 9.73
N LYS A 63 10.16 9.55 9.44
CA LYS A 63 10.81 8.23 9.48
C LYS A 63 11.93 8.17 8.44
N ILE A 64 11.67 8.49 7.17
CA ILE A 64 12.67 8.53 6.08
C ILE A 64 13.88 9.37 6.49
N ASP A 65 13.66 10.61 6.95
CA ASP A 65 14.73 11.51 7.40
C ASP A 65 15.55 10.89 8.54
N SER A 66 14.88 10.30 9.53
CA SER A 66 15.55 9.71 10.69
C SER A 66 16.36 8.46 10.31
N GLU A 67 15.82 7.60 9.44
CA GLU A 67 16.47 6.36 9.00
C GLU A 67 17.63 6.66 8.03
N LEU A 68 17.51 7.66 7.15
CA LEU A 68 18.62 8.13 6.32
C LEU A 68 19.77 8.69 7.14
N ARG A 69 19.47 9.46 8.20
CA ARG A 69 20.51 9.98 9.12
C ARG A 69 21.25 8.85 9.82
N LYS A 70 20.52 7.87 10.38
CA LYS A 70 21.11 6.68 11.00
C LYS A 70 22.00 5.92 10.02
N MET A 71 21.50 5.66 8.81
CA MET A 71 22.23 4.93 7.78
C MET A 71 23.53 5.67 7.41
N ARG A 72 23.46 6.98 7.14
CA ARG A 72 24.65 7.80 6.83
C ARG A 72 25.67 7.85 7.97
N SER A 73 25.23 7.75 9.23
CA SER A 73 26.12 7.72 10.39
C SER A 73 26.73 6.34 10.69
N SER A 74 26.13 5.26 10.19
CA SER A 74 26.63 3.90 10.36
C SER A 74 27.80 3.61 9.42
N SER A 75 28.90 3.11 10.00
CA SER A 75 30.08 2.62 9.28
C SER A 75 30.09 1.10 9.08
N SER A 76 28.98 0.41 9.40
CA SER A 76 28.90 -1.04 9.32
C SER A 76 29.03 -1.53 7.87
N SER A 77 29.89 -2.51 7.64
CA SER A 77 30.02 -3.22 6.35
C SER A 77 29.11 -4.44 6.24
N GLN A 78 28.27 -4.71 7.25
CA GLN A 78 27.31 -5.80 7.21
C GLN A 78 26.12 -5.44 6.30
N TYR A 79 25.57 -6.44 5.61
CA TYR A 79 24.36 -6.32 4.78
C TYR A 79 24.38 -5.21 3.72
N GLN A 80 25.56 -4.87 3.19
CA GLN A 80 25.77 -3.79 2.21
C GLN A 80 24.88 -3.87 0.97
N VAL A 81 24.50 -5.09 0.54
CA VAL A 81 23.57 -5.29 -0.58
C VAL A 81 22.18 -4.72 -0.27
N VAL A 82 21.65 -4.98 0.94
CA VAL A 82 20.34 -4.49 1.36
C VAL A 82 20.37 -2.98 1.56
N ARG A 83 21.42 -2.47 2.21
CA ARG A 83 21.65 -1.03 2.38
C ARG A 83 21.71 -0.28 1.06
N SER A 84 22.52 -0.78 0.11
CA SER A 84 22.65 -0.18 -1.22
C SER A 84 21.33 -0.21 -1.98
N SER A 85 20.58 -1.30 -1.84
CA SER A 85 19.25 -1.42 -2.46
C SER A 85 18.23 -0.46 -1.84
N ALA A 86 18.23 -0.26 -0.53
CA ALA A 86 17.35 0.69 0.16
C ALA A 86 17.67 2.14 -0.25
N MET A 87 18.95 2.50 -0.35
CA MET A 87 19.39 3.81 -0.86
C MET A 87 19.02 4.04 -2.33
N THR A 88 19.12 3.00 -3.15
CA THR A 88 18.67 3.03 -4.55
C THR A 88 17.16 3.25 -4.62
N LEU A 89 16.38 2.54 -3.81
CA LEU A 89 14.93 2.73 -3.72
C LEU A 89 14.57 4.15 -3.30
N ASN A 90 15.26 4.71 -2.30
CA ASN A 90 15.06 6.10 -1.88
C ASN A 90 15.35 7.10 -3.01
N THR A 91 16.35 6.84 -3.84
CA THR A 91 16.66 7.70 -4.99
C THR A 91 15.53 7.66 -6.03
N TYR A 92 14.94 6.49 -6.28
CA TYR A 92 13.76 6.39 -7.15
C TYR A 92 12.52 7.02 -6.51
N TYR A 93 12.36 6.90 -5.19
CA TYR A 93 11.30 7.58 -4.46
C TYR A 93 11.41 9.11 -4.59
N GLU A 94 12.59 9.69 -4.39
CA GLU A 94 12.79 11.14 -4.53
C GLU A 94 12.45 11.65 -5.94
N ARG A 95 12.75 10.86 -6.98
CA ARG A 95 12.36 11.17 -8.36
C ARG A 95 10.86 11.08 -8.56
N LEU A 96 10.22 10.07 -7.98
CA LEU A 96 8.77 9.88 -8.05
C LEU A 96 8.03 11.01 -7.31
N ASP A 97 8.46 11.37 -6.09
CA ASP A 97 7.89 12.43 -5.26
C ASP A 97 8.04 13.80 -5.94
N ALA A 98 9.16 14.06 -6.63
CA ALA A 98 9.34 15.27 -7.43
C ALA A 98 8.36 15.40 -8.61
N ARG A 99 7.67 14.30 -8.98
CA ARG A 99 6.66 14.22 -10.04
C ARG A 99 5.25 14.03 -9.49
N GLU A 100 4.99 14.35 -8.21
CA GLU A 100 3.68 14.13 -7.57
C GLU A 100 2.50 14.69 -8.38
N ASN A 101 2.70 15.83 -9.06
CA ASN A 101 1.68 16.50 -9.87
C ASN A 101 1.19 15.65 -11.06
N ASP A 102 2.02 14.74 -11.58
CA ASP A 102 1.67 13.87 -12.71
C ASP A 102 0.59 12.83 -12.33
N PHE A 103 0.34 12.65 -11.03
CA PHE A 103 -0.59 11.66 -10.48
C PHE A 103 -1.91 12.27 -9.99
N GLU A 104 -2.07 13.60 -9.97
CA GLU A 104 -3.25 14.28 -9.41
C GLU A 104 -4.57 13.90 -10.11
N GLN A 105 -4.49 13.64 -11.41
CA GLN A 105 -5.68 13.34 -12.23
C GLN A 105 -6.11 11.87 -12.13
N ALA A 106 -5.22 10.99 -11.65
CA ALA A 106 -5.52 9.57 -11.54
C ALA A 106 -6.20 9.26 -10.20
N SER A 107 -7.31 8.53 -10.24
CA SER A 107 -8.05 8.16 -9.01
C SER A 107 -7.22 7.34 -8.02
N PHE A 108 -6.20 6.62 -8.51
CA PHE A 108 -5.26 5.83 -7.72
C PHE A 108 -3.95 6.58 -7.41
N GLY A 109 -3.70 7.74 -8.01
CA GLY A 109 -2.42 8.46 -7.92
C GLY A 109 -1.99 8.78 -6.48
N TYR A 110 -2.88 9.35 -5.68
CA TYR A 110 -2.58 9.66 -4.28
C TYR A 110 -2.31 8.41 -3.41
N ASP A 111 -3.07 7.33 -3.60
CA ASP A 111 -2.87 6.08 -2.84
C ASP A 111 -1.56 5.40 -3.27
N PHE A 112 -1.24 5.45 -4.56
CA PHE A 112 0.03 4.96 -5.10
C PHE A 112 1.23 5.70 -4.47
N LEU A 113 1.19 7.04 -4.39
CA LEU A 113 2.27 7.84 -3.79
C LEU A 113 2.39 7.59 -2.28
N ASP A 114 1.27 7.57 -1.52
CA ASP A 114 1.28 7.30 -0.06
C ASP A 114 1.87 5.91 0.25
N ARG A 115 1.54 4.90 -0.57
CA ARG A 115 2.12 3.57 -0.45
C ARG A 115 3.58 3.51 -0.85
N SER A 116 3.96 4.22 -1.92
CA SER A 116 5.36 4.33 -2.36
C SER A 116 6.24 4.94 -1.27
N GLU A 117 5.76 6.00 -0.62
CA GLU A 117 6.43 6.62 0.52
C GLU A 117 6.58 5.64 1.69
N LYS A 118 5.52 4.89 2.01
CA LYS A 118 5.56 3.86 3.06
C LYS A 118 6.58 2.76 2.75
N GLU A 119 6.61 2.25 1.52
CA GLU A 119 7.56 1.22 1.09
C GLU A 119 9.02 1.70 1.21
N ASN A 120 9.29 2.94 0.78
CA ASN A 120 10.61 3.55 0.94
C ASN A 120 11.01 3.65 2.42
N ALA A 121 10.12 4.19 3.26
CA ALA A 121 10.35 4.32 4.70
C ALA A 121 10.59 2.97 5.39
N ASN A 122 9.86 1.93 4.98
CA ASN A 122 9.99 0.57 5.49
C ASN A 122 11.31 -0.10 5.06
N SER A 123 11.74 0.11 3.82
CA SER A 123 13.02 -0.38 3.32
C SER A 123 14.21 0.19 4.09
N LEU A 124 14.21 1.51 4.32
CA LEU A 124 15.24 2.20 5.10
C LEU A 124 15.28 1.71 6.55
N ALA A 125 14.11 1.58 7.18
CA ALA A 125 13.99 1.09 8.55
C ALA A 125 14.51 -0.35 8.69
N LEU A 126 14.14 -1.26 7.78
CA LEU A 126 14.65 -2.63 7.82
C LEU A 126 16.18 -2.65 7.73
N SER A 127 16.76 -1.87 6.81
CA SER A 127 18.21 -1.83 6.66
C SER A 127 18.91 -1.44 7.96
N ASN A 128 18.39 -0.44 8.69
CA ASN A 128 18.96 -0.04 9.98
C ASN A 128 18.73 -1.09 11.07
N VAL A 129 17.59 -1.79 11.08
CA VAL A 129 17.34 -2.90 12.02
C VAL A 129 18.34 -4.04 11.80
N LEU A 130 18.63 -4.41 10.55
CA LEU A 130 19.58 -5.45 10.23
C LEU A 130 21.01 -5.08 10.65
N GLU A 131 21.41 -3.81 10.49
CA GLU A 131 22.71 -3.31 10.94
C GLU A 131 22.81 -3.11 12.46
N SER A 132 21.69 -3.15 13.19
CA SER A 132 21.68 -2.93 14.64
C SER A 132 22.22 -4.14 15.40
N ASN A 133 23.08 -3.86 16.37
CA ASN A 133 23.63 -4.84 17.32
C ASN A 133 22.75 -5.00 18.59
N ALA A 134 21.51 -4.53 18.56
CA ALA A 134 20.60 -4.66 19.70
C ALA A 134 20.27 -6.14 19.95
N GLU A 135 20.06 -6.51 21.22
CA GLU A 135 19.64 -7.85 21.60
C GLU A 135 18.30 -8.19 20.92
N ASP A 136 18.23 -9.36 20.29
CA ASP A 136 17.34 -9.64 19.15
C ASP A 136 16.08 -10.46 19.51
N ASP A 137 15.71 -10.53 20.79
CA ASP A 137 14.79 -11.55 21.34
C ASP A 137 13.54 -11.02 22.08
N GLU A 138 13.16 -9.74 21.93
CA GLU A 138 11.95 -9.21 22.59
C GLU A 138 10.61 -9.66 21.96
N GLY A 139 10.63 -10.40 20.84
CA GLY A 139 9.41 -10.81 20.11
C GLY A 139 8.91 -12.21 20.46
N HIS A 140 7.61 -12.48 20.23
CA HIS A 140 7.06 -13.84 20.35
C HIS A 140 7.05 -14.56 19.01
N GLN A 141 7.41 -15.85 19.00
CA GLN A 141 7.38 -16.67 17.78
C GLN A 141 5.99 -16.72 17.13
N SER A 142 4.91 -16.62 17.91
CA SER A 142 3.53 -16.55 17.40
C SER A 142 3.27 -15.31 16.55
N ASP A 143 4.03 -14.21 16.74
CA ASP A 143 3.90 -13.00 15.93
C ASP A 143 4.40 -13.24 14.49
N LEU A 144 5.32 -14.19 14.27
CA LEU A 144 5.78 -14.56 12.93
C LEU A 144 4.67 -15.21 12.09
N LEU A 145 3.65 -15.79 12.73
CA LEU A 145 2.53 -16.45 12.05
C LEU A 145 1.38 -15.49 11.71
N ARG A 146 1.35 -14.28 12.30
CA ARG A 146 0.31 -13.28 12.03
C ARG A 146 0.55 -12.62 10.68
N THR A 147 -0.49 -12.46 9.87
CA THR A 147 -0.39 -11.83 8.56
C THR A 147 -1.64 -11.01 8.27
N GLU A 148 -1.43 -9.82 7.69
CA GLU A 148 -2.50 -8.92 7.26
C GLU A 148 -2.84 -9.10 5.77
N ILE A 149 -2.10 -9.96 5.05
CA ILE A 149 -2.25 -10.15 3.60
C ILE A 149 -3.03 -11.43 3.24
N ASP A 150 -3.54 -12.18 4.22
CA ASP A 150 -4.18 -13.47 3.97
C ASP A 150 -5.45 -13.33 3.12
N ASP A 151 -6.38 -12.45 3.52
CA ASP A 151 -7.62 -12.22 2.79
C ASP A 151 -7.37 -11.75 1.36
N MET A 152 -6.36 -10.88 1.20
CA MET A 152 -5.92 -10.35 -0.10
C MET A 152 -5.39 -11.45 -1.01
N LEU A 153 -4.53 -12.33 -0.50
CA LEU A 153 -4.01 -13.46 -1.26
C LEU A 153 -5.11 -14.49 -1.55
N GLN A 154 -6.02 -14.72 -0.61
CA GLN A 154 -7.15 -15.62 -0.78
C GLN A 154 -8.11 -15.15 -1.88
N GLU A 155 -8.34 -13.84 -2.00
CA GLU A 155 -9.12 -13.22 -3.08
C GLU A 155 -8.46 -13.48 -4.45
N LEU A 156 -7.13 -13.39 -4.52
CA LEU A 156 -6.38 -13.59 -5.77
C LEU A 156 -6.27 -15.07 -6.16
N SER A 157 -5.86 -15.92 -5.21
CA SER A 157 -5.73 -17.36 -5.37
C SER A 157 -5.57 -18.05 -4.00
N PRO A 158 -6.45 -19.01 -3.65
CA PRO A 158 -6.29 -19.82 -2.43
C PRO A 158 -4.94 -20.53 -2.32
N GLU A 159 -4.32 -20.88 -3.45
CA GLU A 159 -2.99 -21.49 -3.49
C GLU A 159 -1.92 -20.50 -3.01
N LEU A 160 -2.04 -19.22 -3.34
CA LEU A 160 -1.10 -18.18 -2.87
C LEU A 160 -1.24 -17.91 -1.38
N SER A 161 -2.47 -17.90 -0.84
CA SER A 161 -2.69 -17.84 0.61
C SER A 161 -2.02 -19.02 1.32
N ASN A 162 -2.24 -20.25 0.83
CA ASN A 162 -1.62 -21.45 1.40
C ASN A 162 -0.08 -21.41 1.31
N ARG A 163 0.47 -20.95 0.18
CA ARG A 163 1.91 -20.79 -0.01
C ARG A 163 2.50 -19.77 0.96
N TRP A 164 1.81 -18.64 1.19
CA TRP A 164 2.24 -17.64 2.17
C TRP A 164 2.20 -18.19 3.60
N LYS A 165 1.13 -18.89 3.98
CA LYS A 165 1.04 -19.57 5.29
C LYS A 165 2.16 -20.57 5.50
N GLY A 166 2.51 -21.35 4.47
CA GLY A 166 3.67 -22.24 4.48
C GLY A 166 4.99 -21.50 4.67
N ALA A 167 5.16 -20.33 4.03
CA ALA A 167 6.31 -19.47 4.23
C ALA A 167 6.43 -19.02 5.70
N LEU A 168 5.34 -18.52 6.29
CA LEU A 168 5.33 -18.09 7.69
C LEU A 168 5.60 -19.24 8.65
N PHE A 169 5.01 -20.42 8.40
CA PHE A 169 5.25 -21.61 9.21
C PHE A 169 6.72 -22.04 9.18
N SER A 170 7.41 -21.81 8.06
CA SER A 170 8.83 -22.12 7.93
C SER A 170 9.75 -21.19 8.71
N LEU A 171 9.31 -19.96 9.06
CA LEU A 171 10.07 -18.97 9.83
C LEU A 171 10.22 -19.43 11.29
N ASN A 172 11.22 -20.25 11.54
CA ASN A 172 11.61 -20.68 12.88
C ASN A 172 13.14 -20.47 13.06
N PRO A 173 13.59 -19.71 14.07
CA PRO A 173 15.02 -19.55 14.40
C PRO A 173 15.78 -20.86 14.62
N GLU A 174 15.08 -21.93 15.00
CA GLU A 174 15.65 -23.25 15.23
C GLU A 174 15.82 -24.07 13.95
N ASN A 175 15.09 -23.72 12.88
CA ASN A 175 15.13 -24.43 11.60
C ASN A 175 16.22 -23.84 10.68
N PRO A 176 17.30 -24.57 10.39
CA PRO A 176 18.39 -24.07 9.54
C PRO A 176 17.98 -23.83 8.08
N ASP A 177 16.89 -24.46 7.60
CA ASP A 177 16.35 -24.28 6.26
C ASP A 177 15.18 -23.28 6.20
N ALA A 178 14.83 -22.64 7.33
CA ALA A 178 13.74 -21.67 7.42
C ALA A 178 13.84 -20.57 6.37
N ALA A 179 15.03 -19.97 6.23
CA ALA A 179 15.23 -18.89 5.27
C ALA A 179 15.04 -19.35 3.82
N ARG A 180 15.55 -20.53 3.47
CA ARG A 180 15.41 -21.06 2.10
C ARG A 180 13.93 -21.29 1.75
N HIS A 181 13.17 -21.91 2.65
CA HIS A 181 11.75 -22.18 2.43
C HIS A 181 10.92 -20.89 2.38
N PHE A 182 11.15 -19.96 3.30
CA PHE A 182 10.49 -18.67 3.30
C PHE A 182 10.80 -17.88 2.00
N CYS A 183 12.07 -17.73 1.64
CA CYS A 183 12.50 -16.99 0.45
C CYS A 183 11.93 -17.59 -0.84
N THR A 184 11.90 -18.92 -0.95
CA THR A 184 11.37 -19.61 -2.13
C THR A 184 9.87 -19.36 -2.26
N SER A 185 9.13 -19.53 -1.18
CA SER A 185 7.68 -19.33 -1.14
C SER A 185 7.31 -17.87 -1.38
N ALA A 186 8.00 -16.93 -0.75
CA ALA A 186 7.77 -15.50 -0.91
C ALA A 186 8.07 -15.03 -2.34
N ARG A 187 9.18 -15.49 -2.94
CA ARG A 187 9.50 -15.19 -4.35
C ARG A 187 8.39 -15.66 -5.28
N GLU A 188 7.89 -16.86 -5.07
CA GLU A 188 6.83 -17.43 -5.89
C GLU A 188 5.53 -16.61 -5.76
N VAL A 189 5.21 -16.08 -4.56
CA VAL A 189 4.07 -15.17 -4.39
C VAL A 189 4.23 -13.91 -5.25
N PHE A 190 5.40 -13.26 -5.26
CA PHE A 190 5.66 -12.10 -6.12
C PHE A 190 5.51 -12.42 -7.62
N VAL A 191 6.07 -13.55 -8.05
CA VAL A 191 5.99 -13.99 -9.46
C VAL A 191 4.53 -14.22 -9.84
N GLN A 192 3.79 -14.99 -9.06
CA GLN A 192 2.41 -15.34 -9.37
C GLN A 192 1.46 -14.14 -9.33
N ILE A 193 1.67 -13.16 -8.43
CA ILE A 193 0.90 -11.90 -8.45
C ILE A 193 1.06 -11.20 -9.80
N LEU A 194 2.29 -11.11 -10.33
CA LEU A 194 2.54 -10.51 -11.64
C LEU A 194 1.96 -11.35 -12.77
N GLU A 195 2.14 -12.67 -12.76
CA GLU A 195 1.64 -13.55 -13.82
C GLU A 195 0.12 -13.53 -13.95
N ILE A 196 -0.60 -13.53 -12.81
CA ILE A 196 -2.06 -13.50 -12.81
C ILE A 196 -2.58 -12.16 -13.37
N ASN A 197 -1.94 -11.05 -13.02
CA ASN A 197 -2.44 -9.70 -13.36
C ASN A 197 -1.88 -9.14 -14.68
N ALA A 198 -0.70 -9.61 -15.09
CA ALA A 198 -0.02 -9.27 -16.34
C ALA A 198 0.50 -10.53 -17.06
N PRO A 199 -0.41 -11.38 -17.59
CA PRO A 199 -0.03 -12.55 -18.39
C PRO A 199 0.81 -12.15 -19.60
N ASP A 200 1.83 -12.94 -19.94
CA ASP A 200 2.77 -12.67 -21.03
C ASP A 200 2.06 -12.29 -22.34
N GLU A 201 1.04 -13.07 -22.70
CA GLU A 201 0.24 -12.89 -23.92
C GLU A 201 -0.40 -11.51 -23.99
N LYS A 202 -0.99 -11.04 -22.88
CA LYS A 202 -1.66 -9.72 -22.81
C LYS A 202 -0.65 -8.57 -22.88
N VAL A 203 0.51 -8.74 -22.25
CA VAL A 203 1.57 -7.74 -22.29
C VAL A 203 2.12 -7.63 -23.71
N ILE A 204 2.38 -8.75 -24.38
CA ILE A 204 2.87 -8.79 -25.77
C ILE A 204 1.81 -8.24 -26.74
N GLU A 205 0.53 -8.59 -26.56
CA GLU A 205 -0.56 -8.05 -27.39
C GLU A 205 -0.61 -6.51 -27.30
N LYS A 206 -0.45 -5.96 -26.09
CA LYS A 206 -0.48 -4.51 -25.87
C LYS A 206 0.80 -3.81 -26.32
N ALA A 207 1.94 -4.46 -26.20
CA ALA A 207 3.26 -3.94 -26.55
C ALA A 207 4.12 -5.03 -27.22
N PRO A 208 3.97 -5.26 -28.54
CA PRO A 208 4.67 -6.34 -29.25
C PRO A 208 6.20 -6.26 -29.19
N GLU A 209 6.71 -5.02 -29.16
CA GLU A 209 8.13 -4.65 -29.11
C GLU A 209 8.66 -4.50 -27.67
N CYS A 210 7.93 -5.02 -26.67
CA CYS A 210 8.40 -4.95 -25.28
C CYS A 210 9.69 -5.76 -25.07
N ASP A 211 10.51 -5.31 -24.11
CA ASP A 211 11.70 -6.05 -23.71
C ASP A 211 11.34 -7.45 -23.20
N LYS A 212 12.06 -8.45 -23.69
CA LYS A 212 11.87 -9.87 -23.35
C LYS A 212 13.13 -10.44 -22.69
N ASN A 213 12.93 -11.40 -21.80
CA ASN A 213 14.01 -12.18 -21.21
C ASN A 213 14.57 -13.21 -22.23
N HIS A 214 15.60 -13.97 -21.83
CA HIS A 214 16.20 -15.01 -22.68
C HIS A 214 15.24 -16.13 -23.09
N GLN A 215 14.09 -16.28 -22.41
CA GLN A 215 13.04 -17.25 -22.71
C GLN A 215 11.94 -16.66 -23.60
N GLY A 216 12.07 -15.41 -24.05
CA GLY A 216 11.09 -14.73 -24.90
C GLY A 216 9.89 -14.15 -24.16
N GLN A 217 9.87 -14.18 -22.82
CA GLN A 217 8.79 -13.64 -22.00
C GLN A 217 9.03 -12.17 -21.66
N PRO A 218 8.00 -11.31 -21.57
CA PRO A 218 8.13 -9.94 -21.11
C PRO A 218 8.87 -9.85 -19.77
N THR A 219 9.76 -8.86 -19.65
CA THR A 219 10.45 -8.65 -18.38
C THR A 219 9.48 -8.20 -17.29
N ARG A 220 9.87 -8.36 -16.01
CA ARG A 220 9.09 -7.82 -14.88
C ARG A 220 8.80 -6.32 -15.06
N LYS A 221 9.77 -5.55 -15.58
CA LYS A 221 9.61 -4.11 -15.82
C LYS A 221 8.50 -3.84 -16.83
N GLU A 222 8.43 -4.63 -17.90
CA GLU A 222 7.36 -4.52 -18.90
C GLU A 222 5.99 -4.96 -18.36
N LYS A 223 5.93 -5.98 -17.50
CA LYS A 223 4.70 -6.35 -16.78
C LYS A 223 4.21 -5.21 -15.87
N ILE A 224 5.12 -4.58 -15.12
CA ILE A 224 4.81 -3.41 -14.29
C ILE A 224 4.30 -2.24 -15.15
N LYS A 225 4.97 -1.96 -16.26
CA LYS A 225 4.56 -0.92 -17.22
C LYS A 225 3.15 -1.16 -17.75
N TYR A 226 2.83 -2.40 -18.11
CA TYR A 226 1.49 -2.81 -18.51
C TYR A 226 0.45 -2.54 -17.41
N LEU A 227 0.74 -2.91 -16.16
CA LEU A 227 -0.16 -2.68 -15.03
C LEU A 227 -0.39 -1.20 -14.76
N LEU A 228 0.68 -0.40 -14.63
CA LEU A 228 0.58 1.05 -14.39
C LEU A 228 -0.14 1.78 -15.53
N GLY A 229 0.04 1.32 -16.76
CA GLY A 229 -0.68 1.81 -17.94
C GLY A 229 -2.19 1.63 -17.83
N ARG A 230 -2.64 0.49 -17.32
CA ARG A 230 -4.05 0.24 -17.08
C ARG A 230 -4.60 1.03 -15.89
N SER A 231 -3.78 1.27 -14.87
CA SER A 231 -4.13 2.08 -13.70
C SER A 231 -4.14 3.60 -13.96
N GLY A 232 -3.74 4.04 -15.15
CA GLY A 232 -3.73 5.46 -15.53
C GLY A 232 -2.62 6.28 -14.87
N ILE A 233 -1.59 5.64 -14.32
CA ILE A 233 -0.47 6.26 -13.60
C ILE A 233 0.89 5.92 -14.23
N LEU A 234 0.90 5.67 -15.54
CA LEU A 234 2.11 5.28 -16.25
C LEU A 234 3.04 6.48 -16.44
N THR A 235 4.10 6.52 -15.64
CA THR A 235 5.28 7.35 -15.83
C THR A 235 6.55 6.50 -15.73
N GLU A 236 7.67 7.00 -16.24
CA GLU A 236 8.95 6.29 -16.11
C GLU A 236 9.34 6.15 -14.64
N GLU A 237 9.15 7.22 -13.87
CA GLU A 237 9.44 7.27 -12.44
C GLU A 237 8.58 6.26 -11.64
N ALA A 238 7.30 6.08 -11.99
CA ALA A 238 6.45 5.07 -11.37
C ALA A 238 6.91 3.64 -11.68
N VAL A 239 7.23 3.35 -12.96
CA VAL A 239 7.73 2.04 -13.38
C VAL A 239 9.04 1.70 -12.67
N ASP A 240 9.96 2.65 -12.65
CA ASP A 240 11.27 2.50 -12.03
C ASP A 240 11.16 2.28 -10.52
N PHE A 241 10.30 3.05 -9.83
CA PHE A 241 10.08 2.87 -8.40
C PHE A 241 9.51 1.49 -8.07
N VAL A 242 8.44 1.06 -8.76
CA VAL A 242 7.82 -0.26 -8.49
C VAL A 242 8.80 -1.41 -8.79
N ASP A 243 9.56 -1.33 -9.90
CA ASP A 243 10.57 -2.37 -10.18
C ASP A 243 11.72 -2.35 -9.17
N ALA A 244 12.15 -1.17 -8.73
CA ALA A 244 13.16 -1.01 -7.69
C ALA A 244 12.69 -1.56 -6.35
N ASP A 245 11.42 -1.37 -6.00
CA ASP A 245 10.81 -1.90 -4.78
C ASP A 245 10.80 -3.43 -4.77
N VAL A 246 10.32 -4.05 -5.86
CA VAL A 246 10.34 -5.51 -6.00
C VAL A 246 11.78 -6.03 -5.95
N LYS A 247 12.73 -5.39 -6.65
CA LYS A 247 14.16 -5.74 -6.56
C LYS A 247 14.69 -5.62 -5.14
N ASN A 248 14.28 -4.60 -4.40
CA ASN A 248 14.68 -4.37 -3.02
C ASN A 248 14.23 -5.51 -2.11
N VAL A 249 12.96 -5.91 -2.19
CA VAL A 249 12.46 -7.06 -1.43
C VAL A 249 13.20 -8.34 -1.81
N LEU A 250 13.37 -8.62 -3.11
CA LEU A 250 14.07 -9.82 -3.57
C LEU A 250 15.56 -9.83 -3.18
N SER A 251 16.19 -8.66 -2.99
CA SER A 251 17.57 -8.56 -2.51
C SER A 251 17.73 -9.06 -1.08
N LEU A 252 16.69 -8.93 -0.25
CA LEU A 252 16.66 -9.43 1.13
C LEU A 252 16.86 -10.94 1.17
N PHE A 253 16.36 -11.66 0.17
CA PHE A 253 16.42 -13.12 0.17
C PHE A 253 17.85 -13.66 0.11
N ARG A 254 18.78 -12.92 -0.50
CA ARG A 254 20.20 -13.30 -0.47
C ARG A 254 20.76 -13.17 0.93
N VAL A 255 20.57 -12.00 1.55
CA VAL A 255 20.99 -11.75 2.94
C VAL A 255 20.34 -12.70 3.92
N PHE A 256 19.06 -13.03 3.73
CA PHE A 256 18.35 -13.92 4.63
C PHE A 256 18.87 -15.35 4.54
N ASN A 257 19.15 -15.84 3.32
CA ASN A 257 19.76 -17.16 3.12
C ASN A 257 21.21 -17.22 3.62
N ASP A 258 21.98 -16.15 3.47
CA ASP A 258 23.37 -16.09 3.92
C ASP A 258 23.45 -16.00 5.47
N GLY A 259 22.52 -15.26 6.09
CA GLY A 259 22.42 -15.11 7.54
C GLY A 259 21.96 -16.37 8.30
N THR A 260 21.48 -17.41 7.60
CA THR A 260 21.18 -18.72 8.21
C THR A 260 22.32 -19.74 8.08
N HIS A 261 23.37 -19.44 7.30
CA HIS A 261 24.46 -20.37 7.02
C HIS A 261 25.89 -19.79 7.25
N GLY A 262 26.01 -18.50 7.57
CA GLY A 262 27.29 -17.81 7.76
C GLY A 262 27.78 -17.68 9.21
N SER A 263 29.04 -17.27 9.37
CA SER A 263 29.74 -16.95 10.64
C SER A 263 29.19 -15.74 11.41
N SER A 264 28.04 -15.18 10.99
CA SER A 264 27.45 -13.93 11.50
C SER A 264 26.31 -14.12 12.50
N GLY A 265 26.01 -15.35 12.91
CA GLY A 265 24.95 -15.64 13.89
C GLY A 265 23.56 -15.76 13.25
N LYS A 266 22.63 -16.42 13.97
CA LYS A 266 21.23 -16.61 13.56
C LYS A 266 20.45 -15.30 13.76
N PHE A 267 19.55 -14.95 12.85
CA PHE A 267 18.59 -13.86 13.09
C PHE A 267 17.65 -14.21 14.25
N GLY A 268 17.58 -13.34 15.25
CA GLY A 268 16.56 -13.45 16.29
C GLY A 268 15.19 -12.95 15.82
N ILE A 269 14.20 -13.06 16.71
CA ILE A 269 12.78 -12.87 16.37
C ILE A 269 12.50 -11.46 15.85
N THR A 270 13.14 -10.43 16.42
CA THR A 270 12.93 -9.03 16.01
C THR A 270 13.34 -8.78 14.55
N LYS A 271 14.50 -9.29 14.13
CA LYS A 271 14.97 -9.20 12.74
C LYS A 271 14.10 -10.03 11.80
N LEU A 272 13.70 -11.24 12.21
CA LEU A 272 12.78 -12.07 11.42
C LEU A 272 11.44 -11.39 11.19
N LEU A 273 10.85 -10.78 12.22
CA LEU A 273 9.62 -9.99 12.10
C LEU A 273 9.80 -8.81 11.14
N SER A 274 10.93 -8.11 11.22
CA SER A 274 11.21 -6.98 10.33
C SER A 274 11.36 -7.41 8.86
N ILE A 275 12.03 -8.54 8.60
CA ILE A 275 12.15 -9.14 7.26
C ILE A 275 10.76 -9.56 6.76
N LYS A 276 10.01 -10.31 7.56
CA LYS A 276 8.65 -10.74 7.23
C LYS A 276 7.77 -9.56 6.86
N ASN A 277 7.69 -8.55 7.74
CA ASN A 277 6.82 -7.40 7.55
C ASN A 277 7.21 -6.62 6.30
N ARG A 278 8.51 -6.48 6.00
CA ARG A 278 8.96 -5.84 4.76
C ARG A 278 8.51 -6.59 3.51
N VAL A 279 8.55 -7.92 3.54
CA VAL A 279 8.09 -8.78 2.44
C VAL A 279 6.57 -8.67 2.28
N GLU A 280 5.81 -8.70 3.38
CA GLU A 280 4.35 -8.52 3.36
C GLU A 280 3.95 -7.14 2.81
N ASP A 281 4.62 -6.08 3.27
CA ASP A 281 4.40 -4.72 2.80
C ASP A 281 4.64 -4.63 1.28
N GLY A 282 5.73 -5.21 0.77
CA GLY A 282 6.02 -5.24 -0.67
C GLY A 282 5.01 -6.07 -1.49
N ILE A 283 4.52 -7.18 -0.93
CA ILE A 283 3.45 -7.97 -1.56
C ILE A 283 2.15 -7.17 -1.62
N ALA A 284 1.76 -6.53 -0.51
CA ALA A 284 0.56 -5.70 -0.42
C ALA A 284 0.65 -4.49 -1.35
N TYR A 285 1.83 -3.87 -1.45
CA TYR A 285 2.08 -2.77 -2.37
C TYR A 285 1.92 -3.20 -3.83
N LEU A 286 2.59 -4.27 -4.25
CA LEU A 286 2.48 -4.77 -5.62
C LEU A 286 1.04 -5.18 -5.96
N PHE A 287 0.34 -5.83 -5.03
CA PHE A 287 -1.06 -6.17 -5.20
C PHE A 287 -1.94 -4.92 -5.38
N SER A 288 -1.67 -3.83 -4.64
CA SER A 288 -2.42 -2.58 -4.82
C SER A 288 -2.25 -2.01 -6.23
N VAL A 289 -1.05 -2.08 -6.81
CA VAL A 289 -0.81 -1.68 -8.21
C VAL A 289 -1.64 -2.55 -9.17
N CYS A 290 -1.69 -3.86 -8.92
CA CYS A 290 -2.45 -4.81 -9.74
C CYS A 290 -3.96 -4.60 -9.67
N ARG A 291 -4.51 -4.35 -8.49
CA ARG A 291 -5.95 -4.18 -8.26
C ARG A 291 -6.54 -2.96 -8.97
N HIS A 292 -5.70 -1.94 -9.20
CA HIS A 292 -6.10 -0.72 -9.86
C HIS A 292 -5.86 -0.72 -11.37
N ALA A 293 -5.31 -1.82 -11.93
CA ALA A 293 -5.08 -2.05 -13.36
C ALA A 293 -6.28 -2.77 -14.02
#